data_AF-A0A9D4WKD2-F1
#
_entry.id   AF-A0A9D4WKD2-F1
#
_cell.length_a   1.000
_cell.length_b   1.000
_cell.length_c   1.000
_cell.angle_alpha   90.00
_cell.angle_beta   90.00
_cell.angle_gamma   90.00
#
_symmetry.space_group_name_H-M   'P 1'
#
loop_
_entity.id
_entity.type
_entity.pdbx_description
1 polymer ?
#
loop_
_entity_poly.entity_id
_entity_poly.type
_entity_poly.pdbx_seq_one_letter_code
_entity_poly.pdbx_strand_id
1 'polypeptide(L)'
;MPTLYAIVSLMLGSMQYWIRLKIRLLELKDRSKWFKPMAWEEKMKNACEQGKLVRLENLDPSLTSSEVQNIIWHGFEESCTAKMIQKTAYSSPHSGQAFVIFKRKEAAESVVRKLEEGCFLMSNGRPLVGSFELPCLSGKKPIFYGHHAIDQPRQRETKDALSTSHCSQPNNIEYDMALEWCLLQEREDKSWRRLYQRQGEELSKLKAKLKSKI
;
A
#
# COMPACT_ATOMS: atom_id res chain seq x y z
N MET A 1 -52.39 -20.70 -46.57
CA MET A 1 -51.87 -20.81 -45.19
C MET A 1 -50.44 -21.37 -45.02
N PRO A 2 -49.55 -21.55 -46.04
CA PRO A 2 -48.17 -22.01 -45.78
C PRO A 2 -47.15 -20.87 -45.52
N THR A 3 -47.46 -19.63 -45.86
CA THR A 3 -46.51 -18.49 -45.82
C THR A 3 -46.27 -17.92 -44.43
N LEU A 4 -47.27 -17.91 -43.53
CA LEU A 4 -47.09 -17.44 -42.16
C LEU A 4 -46.19 -18.38 -41.33
N TYR A 5 -46.26 -19.68 -41.56
CA TYR A 5 -45.50 -20.68 -40.79
C TYR A 5 -43.99 -20.60 -41.06
N ALA A 6 -43.62 -20.31 -42.32
CA ALA A 6 -42.23 -20.11 -42.72
C ALA A 6 -41.60 -18.86 -42.06
N ILE A 7 -42.37 -17.77 -41.99
CA ILE A 7 -41.92 -16.51 -41.36
C ILE A 7 -41.74 -16.70 -39.84
N VAL A 8 -42.69 -17.36 -39.17
CA VAL A 8 -42.60 -17.65 -37.73
C VAL A 8 -41.40 -18.55 -37.42
N SER A 9 -41.13 -19.56 -38.27
CA SER A 9 -39.98 -20.45 -38.09
C SER A 9 -38.63 -19.75 -38.28
N LEU A 10 -38.51 -18.84 -39.26
CA LEU A 10 -37.29 -18.04 -39.48
C LEU A 10 -37.04 -17.06 -38.33
N MET A 11 -38.09 -16.43 -37.80
CA MET A 11 -37.99 -15.51 -36.66
C MET A 11 -37.57 -16.24 -35.37
N LEU A 12 -38.13 -17.43 -35.12
CA LEU A 12 -37.73 -18.29 -33.99
C LEU A 12 -36.27 -18.76 -34.12
N GLY A 13 -35.83 -19.16 -35.31
CA GLY A 13 -34.45 -19.56 -35.57
C GLY A 13 -33.45 -18.42 -35.33
N SER A 14 -33.77 -17.21 -35.77
CA SER A 14 -32.97 -16.01 -35.52
C SER A 14 -32.91 -15.67 -34.03
N MET A 15 -34.06 -15.69 -33.32
CA MET A 15 -34.08 -15.47 -31.87
C MET A 15 -33.23 -16.49 -31.10
N GLN A 16 -33.33 -17.78 -31.45
CA GLN A 16 -32.50 -18.82 -30.82
C GLN A 16 -31.00 -18.62 -31.09
N TYR A 17 -30.64 -18.18 -32.30
CA TYR A 17 -29.26 -17.84 -32.64
C TYR A 17 -28.74 -16.67 -31.81
N TRP A 18 -29.51 -15.59 -31.68
CA TRP A 18 -29.14 -14.43 -30.86
C TRP A 18 -29.06 -14.76 -29.36
N ILE A 19 -29.94 -15.62 -28.85
CA ILE A 19 -29.87 -16.11 -27.47
C ILE A 19 -28.58 -16.91 -27.25
N ARG A 20 -28.25 -17.85 -28.15
CA ARG A 20 -26.99 -18.62 -28.08
C ARG A 20 -25.75 -17.72 -28.19
N LEU A 21 -25.78 -16.73 -29.08
CA LEU A 21 -24.68 -15.78 -29.24
C LEU A 21 -24.50 -14.94 -27.98
N LYS A 22 -25.59 -14.50 -27.35
CA LYS A 22 -25.58 -13.72 -26.11
C LYS A 22 -25.13 -14.55 -24.90
N ILE A 23 -25.52 -15.83 -24.81
CA ILE A 23 -25.02 -16.77 -23.79
C ILE A 23 -23.52 -16.99 -23.96
N ARG A 24 -23.04 -17.22 -25.19
CA ARG A 24 -21.61 -17.41 -25.47
C ARG A 24 -20.79 -16.14 -25.21
N LEU A 25 -21.34 -14.96 -25.53
CA LEU A 25 -20.76 -13.66 -25.17
C LEU A 25 -20.71 -13.43 -23.65
N LEU A 26 -21.74 -13.88 -22.91
CA LEU A 26 -21.76 -13.83 -21.44
C LEU A 26 -20.69 -14.75 -20.83
N GLU A 27 -20.55 -15.98 -21.33
CA GLU A 27 -19.51 -16.92 -20.87
C GLU A 27 -18.08 -16.41 -21.15
N LEU A 28 -17.84 -15.81 -22.32
CA LEU A 28 -16.53 -15.22 -22.64
C LEU A 28 -16.20 -14.03 -21.73
N LYS A 29 -17.20 -13.21 -21.37
CA LYS A 29 -17.04 -12.09 -20.43
C LYS A 29 -16.76 -12.58 -19.01
N ASP A 30 -17.30 -13.73 -18.62
CA ASP A 30 -17.08 -14.32 -17.28
C ASP A 30 -15.69 -14.96 -17.15
N ARG A 31 -15.21 -15.64 -18.19
CA ARG A 31 -13.84 -16.20 -18.24
C ARG A 31 -12.74 -15.14 -18.13
N SER A 32 -12.99 -13.92 -18.62
CA SER A 32 -12.04 -12.79 -18.49
C SER A 32 -11.85 -12.27 -17.05
N LYS A 33 -12.70 -12.70 -16.11
CA LYS A 33 -12.61 -12.34 -14.68
C LYS A 33 -11.93 -13.41 -13.82
N TRP A 34 -11.70 -14.62 -14.35
CA TRP A 34 -11.27 -15.78 -13.56
C TRP A 34 -9.82 -15.66 -13.03
N PHE A 35 -9.02 -14.74 -13.57
CA PHE A 35 -7.63 -14.55 -13.15
C PHE A 35 -7.25 -13.08 -13.06
N LYS A 36 -8.01 -12.28 -12.31
CA LYS A 36 -7.45 -11.01 -11.84
C LYS A 36 -6.38 -11.36 -10.79
N PRO A 37 -5.10 -10.96 -10.99
CA PRO A 37 -4.10 -11.12 -9.94
C PRO A 37 -4.64 -10.49 -8.66
N MET A 38 -4.64 -11.24 -7.55
CA MET A 38 -5.08 -10.73 -6.26
C MET A 38 -4.43 -9.37 -5.99
N ALA A 39 -5.24 -8.40 -5.59
CA ALA A 39 -4.78 -7.04 -5.34
C ALA A 39 -3.65 -7.06 -4.31
N TRP A 40 -2.68 -6.16 -4.44
CA TRP A 40 -1.50 -6.16 -3.56
C TRP A 40 -1.89 -6.10 -2.08
N GLU A 41 -2.91 -5.31 -1.75
CA GLU A 41 -3.39 -5.10 -0.39
C GLU A 41 -3.96 -6.39 0.22
N GLU A 42 -4.66 -7.20 -0.57
CA GLU A 42 -5.18 -8.50 -0.14
C GLU A 42 -4.04 -9.51 0.07
N LYS A 43 -3.05 -9.53 -0.84
CA LYS A 43 -1.84 -10.36 -0.69
C LYS A 43 -1.06 -9.98 0.57
N MET A 44 -0.90 -8.68 0.81
CA MET A 44 -0.21 -8.15 1.98
C MET A 44 -0.93 -8.52 3.27
N LYS A 45 -2.27 -8.37 3.32
CA LYS A 45 -3.07 -8.77 4.48
C LYS A 45 -2.93 -10.27 4.79
N ASN A 46 -3.12 -11.12 3.77
CA ASN A 46 -2.97 -12.57 3.92
C ASN A 46 -1.55 -12.95 4.36
N ALA A 47 -0.52 -12.32 3.80
CA ALA A 47 0.86 -12.55 4.19
C ALA A 47 1.13 -12.12 5.64
N CYS A 48 0.54 -11.01 6.09
CA CYS A 48 0.65 -10.54 7.46
C CYS A 48 0.01 -11.53 8.45
N GLU A 49 -1.21 -12.00 8.16
CA GLU A 49 -1.90 -13.01 8.98
C GLU A 49 -1.13 -14.34 9.03
N GLN A 50 -0.42 -14.69 7.95
CA GLN A 50 0.41 -15.89 7.88
C GLN A 50 1.83 -15.71 8.45
N GLY A 51 2.20 -14.52 8.93
CA GLY A 51 3.56 -14.22 9.41
C GLY A 51 4.64 -14.24 8.33
N LYS A 52 4.28 -13.98 7.07
CA LYS A 52 5.17 -13.99 5.90
C LYS A 52 5.55 -12.59 5.40
N LEU A 53 4.94 -11.55 5.95
CA LEU A 53 5.17 -10.15 5.59
C LEU A 53 6.24 -9.54 6.49
N VAL A 54 7.26 -8.97 5.87
CA VAL A 54 8.34 -8.24 6.55
C VAL A 54 8.43 -6.83 5.95
N ARG A 55 8.59 -5.83 6.81
CA ARG A 55 8.93 -4.46 6.41
C ARG A 55 10.44 -4.31 6.47
N LEU A 56 11.02 -3.91 5.35
CA LEU A 56 12.42 -3.53 5.24
C LEU A 56 12.55 -2.01 5.32
N GLU A 57 13.54 -1.55 6.07
CA GLU A 57 13.82 -0.15 6.33
C GLU A 57 15.29 0.18 6.06
N ASN A 58 15.59 1.48 5.99
CA ASN A 58 16.92 2.01 5.66
C ASN A 58 17.44 1.62 4.26
N LEU A 59 16.53 1.28 3.34
CA LEU A 59 16.86 1.06 1.95
C LEU A 59 17.31 2.37 1.29
N ASP A 60 18.03 2.26 0.18
CA ASP A 60 18.23 3.43 -0.69
C ASP A 60 16.88 3.80 -1.33
N PRO A 61 16.39 5.04 -1.15
CA PRO A 61 15.12 5.45 -1.73
C PRO A 61 15.04 5.41 -3.26
N SER A 62 16.18 5.28 -3.97
CA SER A 62 16.18 5.12 -5.43
C SER A 62 15.94 3.68 -5.89
N LEU A 63 15.94 2.70 -4.97
CA LEU A 63 15.77 1.29 -5.32
C LEU A 63 14.36 0.99 -5.81
N THR A 64 14.30 0.07 -6.75
CA THR A 64 13.10 -0.52 -7.29
C THR A 64 12.72 -1.79 -6.54
N SER A 65 11.44 -2.16 -6.61
CA SER A 65 10.94 -3.40 -6.00
C SER A 65 11.68 -4.66 -6.49
N SER A 66 12.14 -4.68 -7.74
CA SER A 66 12.94 -5.79 -8.30
C SER A 66 14.34 -5.86 -7.70
N GLU A 67 14.99 -4.71 -7.49
CA GLU A 67 16.31 -4.69 -6.86
C GLU A 67 16.25 -5.15 -5.40
N VAL A 68 15.19 -4.80 -4.67
CA VAL A 68 14.95 -5.32 -3.32
C VAL A 68 14.81 -6.85 -3.32
N GLN A 69 14.11 -7.43 -4.30
CA GLN A 69 14.01 -8.88 -4.43
C GLN A 69 15.38 -9.52 -4.69
N ASN A 70 16.20 -8.90 -5.56
CA ASN A 70 17.56 -9.38 -5.83
C ASN A 70 18.45 -9.31 -4.59
N ILE A 71 18.34 -8.24 -3.79
CA ILE A 71 19.09 -8.11 -2.52
C ILE A 71 18.75 -9.28 -1.59
N ILE A 72 17.47 -9.60 -1.43
CA ILE A 72 17.04 -10.69 -0.56
C ILE A 72 17.46 -12.05 -1.12
N TRP A 73 17.32 -12.25 -2.43
CA TRP A 73 17.74 -13.47 -3.10
C TRP A 73 19.24 -13.74 -2.92
N HIS A 74 20.09 -12.75 -3.20
CA HIS A 74 21.54 -12.91 -3.08
C HIS A 74 22.04 -12.87 -1.64
N GLY A 75 21.39 -12.11 -0.77
CA GLY A 75 21.83 -11.94 0.62
C GLY A 75 21.39 -13.06 1.56
N PHE A 76 20.23 -13.67 1.29
CA PHE A 76 19.61 -14.63 2.20
C PHE A 76 19.23 -15.96 1.54
N GLU A 77 19.45 -16.11 0.23
CA GLU A 77 19.09 -17.30 -0.56
C GLU A 77 17.58 -17.61 -0.54
N GLU A 78 16.77 -16.58 -0.29
CA GLU A 78 15.32 -16.70 -0.16
C GLU A 78 14.60 -15.93 -1.26
N SER A 79 13.50 -16.49 -1.76
CA SER A 79 12.69 -15.86 -2.80
C SER A 79 11.48 -15.15 -2.20
N CYS A 80 11.24 -13.92 -2.64
CA CYS A 80 10.19 -13.07 -2.12
C CYS A 80 9.54 -12.22 -3.21
N THR A 81 8.34 -11.70 -2.94
CA THR A 81 7.75 -10.61 -3.71
C THR A 81 7.87 -9.32 -2.91
N ALA A 82 8.55 -8.33 -3.46
CA ALA A 82 8.73 -7.03 -2.80
C ALA A 82 7.89 -5.94 -3.47
N LYS A 83 7.50 -4.93 -2.69
CA LYS A 83 6.92 -3.66 -3.15
C LYS A 83 7.50 -2.51 -2.34
N MET A 84 8.14 -1.57 -3.03
CA MET A 84 8.58 -0.32 -2.43
C MET A 84 7.40 0.48 -1.89
N ILE A 85 7.56 1.05 -0.70
CA ILE A 85 6.59 1.97 -0.09
C ILE A 85 6.77 3.33 -0.75
N GLN A 86 5.65 3.93 -1.18
CA GLN A 86 5.66 5.26 -1.77
C GLN A 86 5.99 6.31 -0.70
N LYS A 87 6.82 7.28 -1.08
CA LYS A 87 7.16 8.41 -0.21
C LYS A 87 5.91 9.26 0.04
N THR A 88 5.65 9.55 1.31
CA THR A 88 4.65 10.54 1.74
C THR A 88 5.35 11.84 2.13
N ALA A 89 4.58 12.92 2.34
CA ALA A 89 5.11 14.23 2.76
C ALA A 89 5.94 14.15 4.06
N TYR A 90 5.67 13.16 4.91
CA TYR A 90 6.34 12.95 6.20
C TYR A 90 7.39 11.83 6.17
N SER A 91 7.57 11.15 5.04
CA SER A 91 8.58 10.09 4.92
C SER A 91 9.99 10.70 4.87
N SER A 92 10.97 9.99 5.45
CA SER A 92 12.37 10.42 5.34
C SER A 92 12.80 10.42 3.88
N PRO A 93 13.38 11.53 3.36
CA PRO A 93 13.91 11.55 2.01
C PRO A 93 15.18 10.69 1.88
N HIS A 94 15.81 10.33 3.00
CA HIS A 94 17.11 9.68 3.06
C HIS A 94 17.04 8.17 3.18
N SER A 95 15.91 7.61 3.59
CA SER A 95 15.73 6.18 3.88
C SER A 95 14.44 5.67 3.25
N GLY A 96 14.58 4.71 2.34
CA GLY A 96 13.49 4.00 1.70
C GLY A 96 12.97 2.86 2.57
N GLN A 97 11.75 2.42 2.25
CA GLN A 97 11.11 1.30 2.91
C GLN A 97 10.42 0.40 1.86
N ALA A 98 10.33 -0.89 2.14
CA ALA A 98 9.67 -1.85 1.27
C ALA A 98 8.92 -2.92 2.06
N PHE A 99 7.80 -3.37 1.52
CA PHE A 99 7.14 -4.59 1.97
C PHE A 99 7.69 -5.79 1.20
N VAL A 100 8.00 -6.85 1.93
CA VAL A 100 8.52 -8.10 1.37
C VAL A 100 7.65 -9.25 1.85
N ILE A 101 7.07 -9.98 0.90
CA ILE A 101 6.27 -11.17 1.14
C ILE A 101 7.10 -12.39 0.79
N PHE A 102 7.42 -13.20 1.78
CA PHE A 102 8.13 -14.47 1.59
C PHE A 102 7.16 -15.60 1.22
N LYS A 103 7.68 -16.63 0.53
CA LYS A 103 6.87 -17.82 0.21
C LYS A 103 6.53 -18.63 1.47
N ARG A 104 7.48 -18.71 2.40
CA ARG A 104 7.43 -19.50 3.63
C ARG A 104 7.54 -18.59 4.85
N LYS A 105 6.89 -18.98 5.95
CA LYS A 105 6.94 -18.23 7.21
C LYS A 105 8.34 -18.35 7.84
N GLU A 106 8.89 -19.55 7.78
CA GLU A 106 10.21 -19.89 8.32
C GLU A 106 11.32 -19.09 7.63
N ALA A 107 11.14 -18.79 6.33
CA ALA A 107 12.04 -17.92 5.58
C ALA A 107 12.00 -16.47 6.08
N ALA A 108 10.80 -15.93 6.32
CA ALA A 108 10.63 -14.59 6.87
C ALA A 108 11.27 -14.48 8.28
N GLU A 109 11.02 -15.45 9.15
CA GLU A 109 11.59 -15.51 10.51
C GLU A 109 13.12 -15.62 10.47
N SER A 110 13.65 -16.47 9.61
CA SER A 110 15.10 -16.63 9.44
C SER A 110 15.76 -15.34 8.96
N VAL A 111 15.16 -14.64 7.98
CA VAL A 111 15.69 -13.36 7.48
C VAL A 111 15.65 -12.28 8.56
N VAL A 112 14.52 -12.12 9.26
CA VAL A 112 14.40 -11.12 10.33
C VAL A 112 15.41 -11.41 11.44
N ARG A 113 15.52 -12.67 11.89
CA ARG A 113 16.51 -13.05 12.92
C ARG A 113 17.95 -12.75 12.48
N LYS A 114 18.32 -13.07 11.22
CA LYS A 114 19.65 -12.73 10.67
C LYS A 114 19.91 -11.23 10.62
N LEU A 115 18.86 -10.43 10.38
CA LEU A 115 18.94 -8.97 10.38
C LEU A 115 19.02 -8.37 11.79
N GLU A 116 18.42 -9.02 12.79
CA GLU A 116 18.49 -8.60 14.20
C GLU A 116 19.81 -9.01 14.87
N GLU A 117 20.25 -10.25 14.65
CA GLU A 117 21.49 -10.79 15.24
C GLU A 117 22.75 -10.30 14.50
N GLY A 118 22.61 -9.95 13.22
CA GLY A 118 23.69 -9.55 12.34
C GLY A 118 23.57 -8.12 11.84
N CYS A 119 24.49 -7.75 10.95
CA CYS A 119 24.42 -6.49 10.21
C CYS A 119 24.56 -6.79 8.72
N PHE A 120 23.43 -6.85 8.00
CA PHE A 120 23.46 -6.98 6.56
C PHE A 120 23.78 -5.63 5.92
N LEU A 121 25.06 -5.43 5.59
CA LEU A 121 25.53 -4.20 4.97
C LEU A 121 25.36 -4.28 3.45
N MET A 122 24.54 -3.39 2.90
CA MET A 122 24.39 -3.25 1.47
C MET A 122 25.63 -2.62 0.84
N SER A 123 25.80 -2.76 -0.49
CA SER A 123 26.93 -2.20 -1.24
C SER A 123 27.08 -0.67 -1.11
N ASN A 124 25.99 0.02 -0.80
CA ASN A 124 25.99 1.45 -0.50
C ASN A 124 26.47 1.80 0.93
N GLY A 125 26.89 0.80 1.71
CA GLY A 125 27.36 0.95 3.09
C GLY A 125 26.24 1.17 4.11
N ARG A 126 24.98 0.87 3.76
CA ARG A 126 23.83 1.02 4.67
C ARG A 126 23.43 -0.33 5.26
N PRO A 127 23.22 -0.42 6.58
CA PRO A 127 22.68 -1.62 7.19
C PRO A 127 21.20 -1.75 6.88
N LEU A 128 20.78 -2.91 6.39
CA LEU A 128 19.38 -3.24 6.19
C LEU A 128 18.74 -3.57 7.53
N VAL A 129 17.54 -3.04 7.77
CA VAL A 129 16.74 -3.36 8.97
C VAL A 129 15.46 -4.03 8.51
N GLY A 130 15.10 -5.14 9.15
CA GLY A 130 13.87 -5.88 8.87
C GLY A 130 13.06 -6.07 10.14
N SER A 131 11.76 -5.84 10.05
CA SER A 131 10.82 -6.05 11.15
C SER A 131 9.53 -6.68 10.63
N PHE A 132 8.86 -7.47 11.47
CA PHE A 132 7.52 -7.94 11.16
C PHE A 132 6.52 -6.80 11.26
N GLU A 133 5.62 -6.73 10.29
CA GLU A 133 4.46 -5.84 10.38
C GLU A 133 3.46 -6.39 11.39
N LEU A 134 2.88 -5.51 12.21
CA LEU A 134 1.70 -5.87 12.99
C LEU A 134 0.53 -6.13 12.03
N PRO A 135 -0.38 -7.07 12.36
CA PRO A 135 -1.59 -7.28 11.58
C PRO A 135 -2.26 -5.94 11.29
N CYS A 136 -2.30 -5.57 10.01
CA CYS A 136 -3.06 -4.42 9.56
C CYS A 136 -4.51 -4.63 10.04
N LEU A 137 -4.93 -3.93 11.09
CA LEU A 137 -6.32 -3.76 11.45
C LEU A 137 -6.96 -2.93 10.33
N SER A 138 -7.19 -3.57 9.18
CA SER A 138 -7.78 -2.93 8.03
C SER A 138 -9.26 -2.73 8.35
N GLY A 139 -9.58 -1.60 8.98
CA GLY A 139 -10.92 -1.05 8.92
C GLY A 139 -11.38 -0.99 7.46
N LYS A 140 -12.70 -1.06 7.23
CA LYS A 140 -13.28 -0.99 5.89
C LYS A 140 -12.66 0.20 5.14
N LYS A 141 -12.12 -0.05 3.94
CA LYS A 141 -11.58 1.03 3.11
C LYS A 141 -12.68 2.08 2.93
N PRO A 142 -12.41 3.36 3.23
CA PRO A 142 -13.39 4.41 3.01
C PRO A 142 -13.75 4.46 1.53
N ILE A 143 -15.05 4.49 1.23
CA ILE A 143 -15.59 4.48 -0.14
C ILE A 143 -15.19 5.75 -0.90
N PHE A 144 -14.85 6.82 -0.17
CA PHE A 144 -14.52 8.13 -0.70
C PHE A 144 -13.09 8.54 -0.30
N TYR A 145 -12.37 9.15 -1.25
CA TYR A 145 -11.05 9.71 -1.00
C TYR A 145 -11.11 10.79 0.09
N GLY A 146 -10.20 10.73 1.07
CA GLY A 146 -10.14 11.69 2.18
C GLY A 146 -11.01 11.36 3.40
N HIS A 147 -11.85 10.33 3.35
CA HIS A 147 -12.57 9.87 4.53
C HIS A 147 -11.67 8.95 5.34
N HIS A 148 -11.50 9.20 6.65
CA HIS A 148 -10.93 8.20 7.55
C HIS A 148 -12.07 7.36 8.12
N ALA A 149 -12.04 6.05 7.90
CA ALA A 149 -12.99 5.14 8.54
C ALA A 149 -12.57 4.98 10.00
N ILE A 150 -13.14 5.81 10.87
CA ILE A 150 -13.04 5.64 12.32
C ILE A 150 -14.10 4.60 12.69
N ASP A 151 -13.70 3.49 13.32
CA ASP A 151 -14.65 2.58 13.95
C ASP A 151 -15.45 3.38 14.97
N GLN A 152 -16.75 3.56 14.70
CA GLN A 152 -17.60 4.31 15.60
C GLN A 152 -17.56 3.63 16.97
N PRO A 153 -17.10 4.31 18.04
CA PRO A 153 -17.30 3.79 19.37
C PRO A 153 -18.81 3.63 19.55
N ARG A 154 -19.25 2.41 19.87
CA ARG A 154 -20.61 2.18 20.35
C ARG A 154 -20.80 3.16 21.50
N GLN A 155 -21.83 4.00 21.43
CA GLN A 155 -22.17 5.05 22.41
C GLN A 155 -21.42 6.40 22.27
N ARG A 156 -21.78 7.17 21.23
CA ARG A 156 -22.15 8.57 21.43
C ARG A 156 -23.53 8.74 20.86
N GLU A 157 -24.43 9.36 21.62
CA GLU A 157 -25.75 9.77 21.13
C GLU A 157 -25.53 10.54 19.83
N THR A 158 -25.92 9.94 18.71
CA THR A 158 -26.06 10.59 17.42
C THR A 158 -27.17 11.63 17.57
N LYS A 159 -26.85 12.78 18.18
CA LYS A 159 -27.51 14.02 17.79
C LYS A 159 -27.19 14.15 16.31
N ASP A 160 -28.21 14.36 15.49
CA ASP A 160 -28.16 14.48 14.03
C ASP A 160 -27.21 15.61 13.58
N ALA A 161 -25.91 15.41 13.75
CA ALA A 161 -24.88 16.26 13.22
C ALA A 161 -24.75 15.90 11.75
N LEU A 162 -25.57 16.55 10.93
CA LEU A 162 -25.36 16.61 9.49
C LEU A 162 -24.08 17.40 9.23
N SER A 163 -22.94 16.71 9.32
CA SER A 163 -21.65 17.29 8.93
C SER A 163 -21.64 17.39 7.41
N THR A 164 -22.11 18.52 6.90
CA THR A 164 -21.95 18.87 5.49
C THR A 164 -20.53 19.42 5.32
N SER A 165 -19.86 19.01 4.24
CA SER A 165 -18.57 19.61 3.87
C SER A 165 -18.79 21.09 3.58
N HIS A 166 -18.26 21.98 4.43
CA HIS A 166 -18.41 23.43 4.29
C HIS A 166 -17.14 24.16 4.73
N CYS A 167 -16.98 25.41 4.30
CA CYS A 167 -15.94 26.31 4.79
C CYS A 167 -16.48 27.09 5.99
N SER A 168 -15.73 27.12 7.08
CA SER A 168 -16.09 27.87 8.26
C SER A 168 -16.13 29.38 7.95
N GLN A 169 -17.12 30.05 8.53
CA GLN A 169 -17.22 31.51 8.43
C GLN A 169 -16.29 32.16 9.46
N PRO A 170 -15.63 33.30 9.17
CA PRO A 170 -14.67 33.93 10.08
C PRO A 170 -15.20 34.31 11.46
N ASN A 171 -16.52 34.42 11.60
CA ASN A 171 -17.19 34.72 12.86
C ASN A 171 -17.64 33.46 13.64
N ASN A 172 -17.25 32.27 13.19
CA ASN A 172 -17.54 31.00 13.85
C ASN A 172 -16.29 30.45 14.55
N ILE A 173 -16.45 29.84 15.71
CA ILE A 173 -15.36 29.20 16.47
C ILE A 173 -14.61 28.13 15.66
N GLU A 174 -15.30 27.48 14.72
CA GLU A 174 -14.70 26.53 13.78
C GLU A 174 -13.60 27.15 12.92
N TYR A 175 -13.72 28.43 12.57
CA TYR A 175 -12.70 29.15 11.81
C TYR A 175 -11.43 29.36 12.64
N ASP A 176 -11.57 29.86 13.86
CA ASP A 176 -10.43 30.07 14.75
C ASP A 176 -9.71 28.76 15.08
N MET A 177 -10.46 27.70 15.39
CA MET A 177 -9.89 26.37 15.60
C MET A 177 -9.20 25.83 14.34
N ALA A 178 -9.80 25.99 13.16
CA ALA A 178 -9.18 25.56 11.91
C ALA A 178 -7.88 26.32 11.63
N LEU A 179 -7.83 27.62 11.94
CA LEU A 179 -6.63 28.42 11.81
C LEU A 179 -5.52 27.96 12.76
N GLU A 180 -5.85 27.66 14.02
CA GLU A 180 -4.90 27.07 14.97
C GLU A 180 -4.36 25.73 14.48
N TRP A 181 -5.23 24.86 13.93
CA TRP A 181 -4.82 23.60 13.32
C TRP A 181 -3.87 23.81 12.14
N CYS A 182 -4.16 24.76 11.25
CA CYS A 182 -3.26 25.12 10.15
C CYS A 182 -1.90 25.59 10.66
N LEU A 183 -1.87 26.44 11.70
CA LEU A 183 -0.63 26.90 12.32
C LEU A 183 0.17 25.76 12.94
N LEU A 184 -0.50 24.79 13.58
CA LEU A 184 0.16 23.59 14.11
C LEU A 184 0.74 22.73 12.98
N GLN A 185 0.00 22.53 11.89
CA GLN A 185 0.47 21.80 10.72
C GLN A 185 1.72 22.45 10.11
N GLU A 186 1.72 23.77 9.92
CA GLU A 186 2.90 24.48 9.42
C GLU A 186 4.13 24.34 10.32
N ARG A 187 3.93 24.33 11.64
CA ARG A 187 5.01 24.13 12.62
C ARG A 187 5.56 22.72 12.53
N GLU A 188 4.70 21.73 12.38
CA GLU A 188 5.09 20.33 12.19
C GLU A 188 5.89 20.15 10.89
N ASP A 189 5.40 20.69 9.78
CA ASP A 189 6.10 20.69 8.48
C ASP A 189 7.49 21.34 8.56
N LYS A 190 7.61 22.46 9.29
CA LYS A 190 8.90 23.11 9.53
C LYS A 190 9.81 22.23 10.39
N SER A 191 9.26 21.54 11.38
CA SER A 191 10.00 20.65 12.27
C SER A 191 10.54 19.43 11.52
N TRP A 192 9.71 18.77 10.71
CA TRP A 192 10.13 17.65 9.85
C TRP A 192 11.21 18.06 8.86
N ARG A 193 11.07 19.21 8.19
CA ARG A 193 12.10 19.74 7.28
C ARG A 193 13.45 19.92 7.98
N ARG A 194 13.46 20.53 9.17
CA ARG A 194 14.69 20.71 9.97
C ARG A 194 15.29 19.37 10.40
N LEU A 195 14.45 18.43 10.83
CA LEU A 195 14.91 17.08 11.21
C LEU A 195 15.61 16.39 10.04
N TYR A 196 14.99 16.38 8.87
CA TYR A 196 15.56 15.71 7.70
C TYR A 196 16.79 16.41 7.14
N GLN A 197 16.85 17.75 7.20
CA GLN A 197 18.06 18.48 6.86
C GLN A 197 19.23 18.04 7.76
N ARG A 198 19.03 18.06 9.08
CA ARG A 198 20.06 17.66 10.05
C ARG A 198 20.46 16.19 9.87
N GLN A 199 19.49 15.30 9.65
CA GLN A 199 19.77 13.89 9.37
C GLN A 199 20.67 13.72 8.13
N GLY A 200 20.40 14.48 7.06
CA GLY A 200 21.20 14.44 5.83
C GLY A 200 22.64 14.92 6.03
N GLU A 201 22.84 15.98 6.83
CA GLU A 201 24.15 16.48 7.22
C GLU A 201 24.95 15.44 8.01
N GLU A 202 24.32 14.81 9.01
CA GLU A 202 24.96 13.78 9.83
C GLU A 202 25.30 12.52 9.02
N LEU A 203 24.40 12.08 8.12
CA LEU A 203 24.68 10.98 7.20
C LEU A 203 25.86 11.29 6.27
N SER A 204 25.95 12.53 5.78
CA SER A 204 27.06 12.98 4.93
C SER A 204 28.39 12.98 5.68
N LYS A 205 28.40 13.49 6.93
CA LYS A 205 29.57 13.44 7.82
C LYS A 205 29.99 12.01 8.12
N LEU A 206 29.04 11.12 8.42
CA LEU A 206 29.30 9.71 8.68
C LEU A 206 29.92 9.02 7.46
N LYS A 207 29.36 9.26 6.26
CA LYS A 207 29.87 8.72 5.01
C LYS A 207 31.29 9.19 4.72
N ALA A 208 31.61 10.46 4.98
CA ALA A 208 32.96 10.99 4.83
C ALA A 208 33.95 10.33 5.80
N LYS A 209 33.57 10.18 7.09
CA LYS A 209 34.39 9.51 8.11
C LYS A 209 34.65 8.04 7.80
N LEU A 210 33.68 7.34 7.22
CA LEU A 210 33.84 5.94 6.82
C LEU A 210 34.83 5.81 5.66
N LYS A 211 34.72 6.69 4.65
CA LYS A 211 35.66 6.71 3.51
C LYS A 211 37.10 7.06 3.90
N SER A 212 37.31 7.87 4.92
CA SER A 212 38.67 8.24 5.37
C SER A 212 39.34 7.16 6.21
N LYS A 213 38.62 6.11 6.62
CA LYS A 213 39.13 5.01 7.46
C LYS A 213 39.39 3.71 6.68
N ILE A 214 38.95 3.65 5.42
CA ILE A 214 39.20 2.57 4.47
C ILE A 214 40.35 3.02 3.57
#